data_AF-A0A7W6TM44-F1
#
_entry.id   AF-A0A7W6TM44-F1
#
_cell.length_a   1.000
_cell.length_b   1.000
_cell.length_c   1.000
_cell.angle_alpha   90.00
_cell.angle_beta   90.00
_cell.angle_gamma   90.00
#
_symmetry.space_group_name_H-M   'P 1'
#
loop_
_entity.id
_entity.type
_entity.pdbx_description
1 polymer ?
#
loop_
_entity_poly.entity_id
_entity_poly.type
_entity_poly.pdbx_seq_one_letter_code
_entity_poly.pdbx_strand_id
1 'polypeptide(L)'
;MMTNQLPAGQTIRFANLGPIPGKGFGLGGAVTFAPTPFDPPNSTGEFQWGGLAGTHWWICPEANTAGVLMAQRYMGFWNPYFFEFKRLAYQAAGG
;
A
#
# COMPACT_ATOMS: atom_id res chain seq x y z
N MET A 1 -6.58 3.71 13.71
CA MET A 1 -5.24 3.62 13.10
C MET A 1 -5.33 3.40 11.60
N MET A 2 -5.96 2.30 11.16
CA MET A 2 -6.01 1.86 9.75
C MET A 2 -7.22 2.40 8.97
N THR A 3 -7.73 3.58 9.34
CA THR A 3 -8.87 4.23 8.68
C THR A 3 -8.42 5.57 8.11
N ASN A 4 -8.94 5.96 6.94
CA ASN A 4 -8.60 7.23 6.33
C ASN A 4 -8.97 8.41 7.23
N GLN A 5 -8.00 9.24 7.59
CA GLN A 5 -8.15 10.44 8.42
C GLN A 5 -8.08 11.74 7.58
N LEU A 6 -7.90 11.63 6.27
CA LEU A 6 -7.88 12.80 5.40
C LEU A 6 -9.29 13.40 5.24
N PRO A 7 -9.41 14.71 5.01
CA PRO A 7 -10.67 15.33 4.64
C PRO A 7 -11.32 14.67 3.41
N ALA A 8 -12.64 14.76 3.31
CA ALA A 8 -13.38 14.22 2.17
C ALA A 8 -12.83 14.77 0.84
N GLY A 9 -12.68 13.88 -0.15
CA GLY A 9 -12.11 14.22 -1.46
C GLY A 9 -10.59 14.34 -1.50
N GLN A 10 -9.88 14.19 -0.38
CA GLN A 10 -8.41 14.19 -0.36
C GLN A 10 -7.82 12.78 -0.40
N THR A 11 -6.65 12.70 -1.01
CA THR A 11 -5.78 11.52 -1.10
C THR A 11 -4.38 11.87 -0.64
N ILE A 12 -3.55 10.87 -0.37
CA ILE A 12 -2.11 11.08 -0.21
C ILE A 12 -1.57 11.76 -1.46
N ARG A 13 -0.69 12.73 -1.27
CA ARG A 13 0.01 13.39 -2.38
C ARG A 13 1.48 13.53 -2.02
N PHE A 14 2.35 13.29 -2.99
CA PHE A 14 3.78 13.58 -2.84
C PHE A 14 4.15 14.75 -3.76
N ALA A 15 5.08 15.59 -3.32
CA ALA A 15 5.52 16.76 -4.10
C ALA A 15 5.93 16.41 -5.54
N ASN A 16 6.61 15.28 -5.72
CA ASN A 16 7.15 14.86 -7.01
C ASN A 16 6.24 13.90 -7.80
N LEU A 17 5.27 13.24 -7.15
CA LEU A 17 4.40 12.23 -7.79
C LEU A 17 2.94 12.70 -7.93
N GLY A 18 2.58 13.80 -7.29
CA GLY A 18 1.21 14.29 -7.26
C GLY A 18 0.30 13.41 -6.39
N PRO A 19 -1.03 13.46 -6.61
CA PRO A 19 -1.99 12.68 -5.86
C PRO A 19 -1.89 11.19 -6.16
N ILE A 20 -2.14 10.36 -5.15
CA ILE A 20 -2.20 8.91 -5.26
C ILE A 20 -3.68 8.50 -5.16
N PRO A 21 -4.35 8.24 -6.30
CA PRO A 21 -5.76 7.87 -6.31
C PRO A 21 -6.03 6.65 -5.42
N GLY A 22 -7.15 6.68 -4.71
CA GLY A 22 -7.58 5.53 -3.90
C GLY A 22 -6.80 5.29 -2.60
N LYS A 23 -5.79 6.12 -2.30
CA LYS A 23 -5.01 6.05 -1.05
C LYS A 23 -5.29 7.26 -0.16
N GLY A 24 -5.82 7.00 1.03
CA GLY A 24 -5.94 7.92 2.14
C GLY A 24 -4.78 7.77 3.12
N PHE A 25 -4.79 8.50 4.23
CA PHE A 25 -3.75 8.40 5.26
C PHE A 25 -4.37 8.09 6.62
N GLY A 26 -3.90 7.02 7.25
CA GLY A 26 -4.27 6.64 8.61
C GLY A 26 -3.31 7.20 9.66
N LEU A 27 -3.35 6.67 10.87
CA LEU A 27 -2.37 7.03 11.89
C LEU A 27 -1.11 6.16 11.71
N GLY A 28 -0.23 6.57 10.79
CA GLY A 28 1.10 5.97 10.59
C GLY A 28 1.40 5.41 9.19
N GLY A 29 0.47 5.52 8.24
CA GLY A 29 0.68 4.95 6.89
C GLY A 29 -0.50 5.19 5.96
N ALA A 30 -0.37 4.71 4.73
CA ALA A 30 -1.41 4.81 3.72
C ALA A 30 -2.53 3.80 3.98
N VAL A 31 -3.76 4.21 3.68
CA VAL A 31 -4.95 3.35 3.74
C VAL A 31 -5.55 3.28 2.34
N THR A 32 -5.68 2.08 1.79
CA THR A 32 -6.37 1.85 0.52
C THR A 32 -7.87 1.93 0.72
N PHE A 33 -8.54 2.95 0.20
CA PHE A 33 -10.01 3.06 0.24
C PHE A 33 -10.67 2.72 -1.10
N ALA A 34 -9.90 2.79 -2.20
CA ALA A 34 -10.34 2.34 -3.52
C ALA A 34 -9.13 1.73 -4.25
N PRO A 35 -9.05 0.38 -4.41
CA PRO A 35 -7.95 -0.26 -5.13
C PRO A 35 -7.81 0.25 -6.56
N THR A 36 -6.56 0.41 -7.00
CA THR A 36 -6.20 0.76 -8.39
C THR A 36 -5.77 -0.49 -9.16
N PRO A 37 -5.56 -0.43 -10.49
CA PRO A 37 -5.06 -1.59 -11.26
C PRO A 37 -3.70 -2.15 -10.80
N PHE A 38 -2.92 -1.38 -10.04
CA PHE A 38 -1.65 -1.83 -9.46
C PHE A 38 -1.79 -2.47 -8.08
N ASP A 39 -2.98 -2.39 -7.48
CA ASP A 39 -3.30 -2.98 -6.19
C ASP A 39 -3.99 -4.33 -6.36
N PRO A 40 -3.87 -5.24 -5.37
CA PRO A 40 -4.73 -6.42 -5.32
C PRO A 40 -6.22 -6.00 -5.27
N PRO A 41 -7.12 -6.62 -6.05
CA PRO A 41 -8.53 -6.20 -6.12
C PRO A 41 -9.27 -6.23 -4.78
N ASN A 42 -8.89 -7.12 -3.88
CA ASN A 42 -9.43 -7.31 -2.54
C ASN A 42 -8.65 -6.54 -1.45
N SER A 43 -7.85 -5.53 -1.81
CA SER A 43 -7.02 -4.76 -0.87
C SER A 43 -7.73 -3.52 -0.28
N THR A 44 -9.05 -3.44 -0.33
CA THR A 44 -9.78 -2.35 0.36
C THR A 44 -9.52 -2.44 1.87
N GLY A 45 -9.37 -1.29 2.52
CA GLY A 45 -9.01 -1.21 3.93
C GLY A 45 -7.54 -1.54 4.24
N GLU A 46 -6.72 -1.86 3.24
CA GLU A 46 -5.31 -2.19 3.45
C GLU A 46 -4.51 -1.00 4.00
N PHE A 47 -3.82 -1.23 5.12
CA PHE A 47 -2.87 -0.31 5.71
C PHE A 47 -1.44 -0.68 5.28
N GLN A 48 -0.70 0.27 4.71
CA GLN A 48 0.63 0.00 4.15
C GLN A 48 1.57 1.20 4.20
N TRP A 49 2.87 0.92 4.08
CA TRP A 49 3.87 1.96 3.79
C TRP A 49 5.10 1.38 3.09
N GLY A 50 5.97 2.27 2.63
CA GLY A 50 7.23 1.95 2.00
C GLY A 50 8.39 2.78 2.58
N GLY A 51 9.60 2.24 2.49
CA GLY A 51 10.84 2.89 2.90
C GLY A 51 11.83 3.03 1.75
N LEU A 52 12.78 3.95 1.93
CA LEU A 52 13.78 4.30 0.91
C LEU A 52 14.65 3.12 0.47
N ALA A 53 14.95 2.21 1.40
CA ALA A 53 15.73 0.99 1.15
C ALA A 53 14.89 -0.15 0.53
N GLY A 54 13.73 0.16 -0.06
CA GLY A 54 12.87 -0.83 -0.68
C GLY A 54 12.10 -1.70 0.31
N THR A 55 12.10 -1.34 1.59
CA THR A 55 11.28 -1.99 2.61
C THR A 55 9.82 -1.63 2.38
N HIS A 56 8.93 -2.60 2.35
CA HIS A 56 7.49 -2.38 2.25
C HIS A 56 6.75 -3.31 3.17
N TRP A 57 5.62 -2.89 3.67
CA TRP A 57 4.76 -3.72 4.50
C TRP A 57 3.30 -3.39 4.26
N TRP A 58 2.43 -4.34 4.55
CA TRP A 58 0.98 -4.16 4.50
C TRP A 58 0.27 -5.03 5.53
N ILE A 59 -0.92 -4.59 5.91
CA ILE A 59 -1.90 -5.30 6.73
C ILE A 59 -3.26 -5.07 6.08
N CYS A 60 -3.94 -6.15 5.67
CA CYS A 60 -5.27 -6.10 5.09
C CYS A 60 -6.20 -7.03 5.87
N PRO A 61 -6.96 -6.49 6.84
CA PRO A 61 -7.87 -7.29 7.66
C PRO A 61 -8.95 -7.99 6.85
N GLU A 62 -9.50 -7.33 5.83
CA GLU A 62 -10.57 -7.89 4.98
C GLU A 62 -10.10 -9.12 4.18
N ALA A 63 -8.90 -9.06 3.62
CA ALA A 63 -8.28 -10.19 2.93
C ALA A 63 -7.60 -11.19 3.90
N ASN A 64 -7.60 -10.94 5.21
CA ASN A 64 -6.85 -11.70 6.22
C ASN A 64 -5.38 -11.94 5.85
N THR A 65 -4.72 -10.92 5.32
CA THR A 65 -3.30 -10.98 4.93
C THR A 65 -2.48 -9.87 5.57
N ALA A 66 -1.21 -10.16 5.83
CA ALA A 66 -0.20 -9.17 6.18
C ALA A 66 1.16 -9.63 5.64
N GLY A 67 2.05 -8.69 5.38
CA GLY A 67 3.37 -9.03 4.87
C GLY A 67 4.37 -7.91 5.01
N VAL A 68 5.65 -8.30 4.95
CA VAL A 68 6.80 -7.41 4.93
C VAL A 68 7.80 -7.90 3.90
N LEU A 69 8.30 -6.98 3.08
CA LEU A 69 9.35 -7.19 2.11
C LEU A 69 10.54 -6.32 2.51
N MET A 70 11.72 -6.93 2.66
CA MET A 70 12.95 -6.23 3.03
C MET A 70 14.01 -6.40 1.93
N ALA A 71 13.93 -5.57 0.88
CA ALA A 71 14.76 -5.73 -0.32
C ALA A 71 16.18 -5.14 -0.22
N GLN A 72 16.46 -4.27 0.77
CA GLN A 72 17.76 -3.57 0.93
C GLN A 72 18.27 -2.91 -0.36
N ARG A 73 17.34 -2.31 -1.12
CA ARG A 73 17.64 -1.62 -2.37
C ARG A 73 17.48 -0.12 -2.20
N TYR A 74 18.57 0.62 -2.37
CA TYR A 74 18.54 2.08 -2.33
C TYR A 74 17.61 2.65 -3.41
N MET A 75 16.85 3.69 -3.06
CA MET A 75 15.80 4.28 -3.90
C MET A 75 14.75 3.24 -4.36
N GLY A 76 14.42 2.31 -3.46
CA GLY A 76 13.51 1.21 -3.72
C GLY A 76 12.04 1.50 -3.41
N PHE A 77 11.71 2.68 -2.87
CA PHE A 77 10.33 3.07 -2.53
C PHE A 77 9.41 2.95 -3.75
N TRP A 78 8.35 2.14 -3.65
CA TRP A 78 7.39 1.87 -4.73
C TRP A 78 8.01 1.49 -6.08
N ASN A 79 9.11 0.77 -6.05
CA ASN A 79 9.65 0.20 -7.27
C ASN A 79 8.77 -0.97 -7.77
N PRO A 80 8.71 -1.25 -9.10
CA PRO A 80 7.88 -2.31 -9.67
C PRO A 80 7.91 -3.68 -8.98
N TYR A 81 9.05 -4.10 -8.45
CA TYR A 81 9.15 -5.40 -7.75
C TYR A 81 8.19 -5.51 -6.55
N PHE A 82 7.85 -4.40 -5.89
CA PHE A 82 6.95 -4.42 -4.75
C PHE A 82 5.52 -4.76 -5.17
N PHE A 83 5.02 -4.12 -6.23
CA PHE A 83 3.68 -4.37 -6.74
C PHE A 83 3.53 -5.81 -7.23
N GLU A 84 4.55 -6.31 -7.94
CA GLU A 84 4.58 -7.70 -8.39
C GLU A 84 4.61 -8.68 -7.21
N PHE A 85 5.51 -8.47 -6.25
CA PHE A 85 5.59 -9.29 -5.04
C PHE A 85 4.27 -9.31 -4.28
N LYS A 86 3.65 -8.14 -4.05
CA LYS A 86 2.38 -8.04 -3.34
C LYS A 86 1.27 -8.79 -4.09
N ARG A 87 1.16 -8.63 -5.40
CA ARG A 87 0.18 -9.36 -6.24
C ARG A 87 0.36 -10.87 -6.07
N LEU A 88 1.59 -11.37 -6.16
CA LEU A 88 1.89 -12.80 -5.99
C LEU A 88 1.62 -13.27 -4.56
N ALA A 89 1.91 -12.46 -3.54
CA ALA A 89 1.64 -12.79 -2.15
C ALA A 89 0.12 -12.93 -1.87
N TYR A 90 -0.69 -12.04 -2.42
CA TYR A 90 -2.16 -12.13 -2.33
C TYR A 90 -2.69 -13.39 -3.02
N GLN A 91 -2.18 -13.71 -4.22
CA GLN A 91 -2.56 -14.93 -4.95
C GLN A 91 -2.18 -16.20 -4.19
N ALA A 92 -1.00 -16.23 -3.56
CA ALA A 92 -0.52 -17.39 -2.82
C ALA A 92 -1.26 -17.58 -1.48
N ALA A 93 -1.65 -16.50 -0.82
CA ALA A 93 -2.33 -16.54 0.48
C ALA A 93 -3.83 -16.90 0.39
N GLY A 94 -4.40 -17.00 -0.82
CA GLY A 94 -5.78 -17.42 -1.03
C GLY A 94 -6.85 -16.38 -0.68
N GLY A 95 -6.49 -15.09 -0.79
CA GLY A 95 -7.46 -13.99 -0.68
C GLY A 95 -8.36 -13.86 -1.90
#